data_AF-A0A7S3BGH2-F1
#
_entry.id   AF-A0A7S3BGH2-F1
#
_cell.length_a   1.000
_cell.length_b   1.000
_cell.length_c   1.000
_cell.angle_alpha   90.00
_cell.angle_beta   90.00
_cell.angle_gamma   90.00
#
_symmetry.space_group_name_H-M   'P 1'
#
loop_
_entity.id
_entity.type
_entity.pdbx_description
1 polymer ?
#
loop_
_entity_poly.entity_id
_entity_poly.type
_entity_poly.pdbx_seq_one_letter_code
_entity_poly.pdbx_strand_id
1 'polypeptide(L)'
;FNRLDWSMQSNNFGVGLPPAGKNADRWGMQGPLLADKKWIEPSPELIARTAAAFRELLQVRRSSPLFRLQSLDEVQARVGFAPDTPPGMVVMVIRDGGNGGAEPSLAQLDDHHGAIVVIINATKERTRYPDANGWLAHATGGGAKMLDPP
;
A
#
# COMPACT_ATOMS: atom_id res chain seq x y z
N PHE A 1 -12.13 -6.83 23.94
CA PHE A 1 -12.03 -7.12 22.49
C PHE A 1 -11.76 -5.89 21.62
N ASN A 2 -12.26 -4.69 21.94
CA ASN A 2 -12.03 -3.47 21.14
C ASN A 2 -11.05 -2.48 21.80
N ARG A 3 -10.02 -2.98 22.49
CA ARG A 3 -9.04 -2.10 23.14
C ARG A 3 -8.17 -1.42 22.08
N LEU A 4 -7.98 -0.12 22.23
CA LEU A 4 -6.99 0.64 21.48
C LEU A 4 -5.89 1.05 22.46
N ASP A 5 -4.66 0.59 22.22
CA ASP A 5 -3.53 0.85 23.08
C ASP A 5 -2.58 1.90 22.47
N TRP A 6 -2.74 3.14 22.91
CA TRP A 6 -1.91 4.26 22.46
C TRP A 6 -0.48 4.23 23.00
N SER A 7 -0.17 3.40 23.99
CA SER A 7 1.21 3.18 24.45
C SER A 7 2.05 2.35 23.46
N MET A 8 1.39 1.78 22.44
CA MET A 8 1.98 0.93 21.40
C MET A 8 2.65 -0.34 21.93
N GLN A 9 2.30 -0.79 23.14
CA GLN A 9 2.86 -1.99 23.75
C GLN A 9 2.15 -3.28 23.34
N SER A 10 0.90 -3.20 22.89
CA SER A 10 0.13 -4.35 22.42
C SER A 10 -0.87 -3.95 21.34
N ASN A 11 -1.22 -4.88 20.45
CA ASN A 11 -2.32 -4.73 19.50
C ASN A 11 -3.62 -5.43 19.96
N ASN A 12 -3.67 -5.90 21.21
CA ASN A 12 -4.79 -6.63 21.80
C ASN A 12 -5.05 -8.04 21.18
N PHE A 13 -4.06 -8.63 20.48
CA PHE A 13 -4.11 -10.02 20.03
C PHE A 13 -4.04 -11.01 21.21
N GLY A 14 -4.65 -12.20 21.07
CA GLY A 14 -4.47 -13.29 22.03
C GLY A 14 -5.04 -13.02 23.44
N VAL A 15 -6.05 -12.14 23.57
CA VAL A 15 -6.72 -11.81 24.85
C VAL A 15 -7.87 -12.77 25.23
N GLY A 16 -7.84 -13.98 24.68
CA GLY A 16 -8.88 -15.01 24.85
C GLY A 16 -9.82 -15.13 23.65
N LEU A 17 -10.67 -16.17 23.69
CA LEU A 17 -11.67 -16.43 22.65
C LEU A 17 -12.72 -15.30 22.62
N PRO A 18 -13.16 -14.86 21.42
CA PRO A 18 -14.21 -13.85 21.29
C PRO A 18 -15.55 -14.37 21.81
N PRO A 19 -16.52 -13.49 22.16
CA PRO A 19 -17.80 -13.89 22.74
C PRO A 19 -18.56 -14.91 21.87
N ALA A 20 -19.16 -15.91 22.52
CA ALA A 20 -19.71 -17.10 21.87
C ALA A 20 -20.76 -16.81 20.79
N GLY A 21 -21.62 -15.80 21.00
CA GLY A 21 -22.85 -15.61 20.21
C GLY A 21 -22.68 -15.53 18.69
N LYS A 22 -21.48 -15.16 18.20
CA LYS A 22 -21.16 -15.15 16.75
C LYS A 22 -19.89 -15.91 16.37
N ASN A 23 -19.25 -16.56 17.34
CA ASN A 23 -17.87 -17.06 17.17
C ASN A 23 -17.64 -18.49 17.66
N ALA A 24 -18.57 -19.07 18.43
CA ALA A 24 -18.36 -20.37 19.07
C ALA A 24 -18.04 -21.50 18.06
N ASP A 25 -18.69 -21.47 16.90
CA ASP A 25 -18.46 -22.37 15.76
C ASP A 25 -17.00 -22.34 15.26
N ARG A 26 -16.29 -21.21 15.44
CA ARG A 26 -14.90 -21.02 15.00
C ARG A 26 -13.88 -21.21 16.12
N TRP A 27 -14.30 -21.39 17.37
CA TRP A 27 -13.38 -21.50 18.50
C TRP A 27 -12.39 -22.66 18.38
N GLY A 28 -12.80 -23.79 17.79
CA GLY A 28 -11.90 -24.92 17.55
C GLY A 28 -10.69 -24.56 16.68
N MET A 29 -10.87 -23.64 15.72
CA MET A 29 -9.78 -23.11 14.88
C MET A 29 -9.05 -21.93 15.52
N GLN A 30 -9.79 -21.02 16.19
CA GLN A 30 -9.20 -19.81 16.79
C GLN A 30 -8.35 -20.11 18.02
N GLY A 31 -8.75 -21.06 18.87
CA GLY A 31 -8.07 -21.38 20.12
C GLY A 31 -6.59 -21.69 19.95
N PRO A 32 -6.21 -22.64 19.08
CA PRO A 32 -4.81 -22.95 18.81
C PRO A 32 -3.99 -21.75 18.30
N LEU A 33 -4.56 -20.94 17.39
CA LEU A 33 -3.88 -19.77 16.82
C LEU A 33 -3.67 -18.67 17.86
N LEU A 34 -4.63 -18.45 18.76
CA LEU A 34 -4.53 -17.44 19.82
C LEU A 34 -3.57 -17.88 20.94
N ALA A 35 -3.37 -19.18 21.12
CA ALA A 35 -2.42 -19.73 22.09
C ALA A 35 -0.96 -19.62 21.60
N ASP A 36 -0.71 -19.64 20.29
CA ASP A 36 0.63 -19.50 19.70
C ASP A 36 1.08 -18.03 19.61
N LYS A 37 1.31 -17.44 20.78
CA LYS A 37 1.74 -16.02 20.90
C LYS A 37 3.11 -15.76 20.29
N LYS A 38 4.00 -16.76 20.27
CA LYS A 38 5.38 -16.59 19.78
C LYS A 38 5.45 -16.36 18.27
N TRP A 39 4.47 -16.87 17.52
CA TRP A 39 4.43 -16.73 16.08
C TRP A 39 3.60 -15.53 15.59
N ILE A 40 2.58 -15.12 16.34
CA ILE A 40 1.51 -14.25 15.78
C ILE A 40 1.35 -12.93 16.54
N GLU A 41 1.77 -12.83 17.81
CA GLU A 41 1.63 -11.58 18.57
C GLU A 41 2.66 -10.53 18.11
N PRO A 42 2.23 -9.34 17.63
CA PRO A 42 3.16 -8.30 17.21
C PRO A 42 3.94 -7.69 18.37
N SER A 43 5.25 -7.53 18.20
CA SER A 43 6.07 -6.79 19.16
C SER A 43 5.81 -5.27 19.08
N PRO A 44 6.14 -4.49 20.14
CA PRO A 44 6.05 -3.03 20.10
C PRO A 44 6.83 -2.41 18.92
N GLU A 45 7.98 -2.99 18.56
CA GLU A 45 8.77 -2.54 17.41
C GLU A 45 8.05 -2.78 16.08
N LEU A 46 7.36 -3.91 15.94
CA LEU A 46 6.55 -4.19 14.75
C LEU A 46 5.35 -3.25 14.66
N ILE A 47 4.70 -2.94 15.79
CA ILE A 47 3.60 -1.96 15.86
C ILE A 47 4.13 -0.57 15.45
N ALA A 48 5.26 -0.13 16.00
CA ALA A 48 5.88 1.15 15.67
C ALA A 48 6.27 1.25 14.19
N ARG A 49 6.92 0.22 13.65
CA ARG A 49 7.27 0.14 12.22
C ARG A 49 6.05 0.21 11.31
N THR A 50 4.98 -0.51 11.67
CA THR A 50 3.74 -0.52 10.90
C THR A 50 3.07 0.85 10.91
N ALA A 51 3.06 1.53 12.07
CA ALA A 51 2.55 2.90 12.17
C ALA A 51 3.37 3.90 11.32
N ALA A 52 4.70 3.76 11.31
CA ALA A 52 5.56 4.59 10.47
C ALA A 52 5.30 4.37 8.97
N ALA A 53 5.26 3.11 8.53
CA ALA A 53 4.95 2.76 7.14
C ALA A 53 3.56 3.25 6.71
N PHE A 54 2.55 3.17 7.59
CA PHE A 54 1.22 3.71 7.30
C PHE A 54 1.23 5.23 7.10
N ARG A 55 1.97 5.97 7.93
CA ARG A 55 2.12 7.44 7.75
C ARG A 55 2.84 7.78 6.45
N GLU A 56 3.84 7.00 6.06
CA GLU A 56 4.53 7.16 4.78
C GLU A 56 3.55 6.98 3.60
N LEU A 57 2.71 5.95 3.62
CA LEU A 57 1.67 5.77 2.59
C LEU A 57 0.71 6.97 2.50
N LEU A 58 0.36 7.57 3.63
CA LEU A 58 -0.47 8.78 3.65
C LEU A 58 0.25 10.02 3.10
N GLN A 59 1.56 10.13 3.34
CA GLN A 59 2.40 11.19 2.78
C GLN A 59 2.50 11.03 1.26
N VAL A 60 2.78 9.82 0.76
CA VAL A 60 2.78 9.51 -0.69
C VAL A 60 1.43 9.84 -1.33
N ARG A 61 0.31 9.41 -0.72
CA ARG A 61 -1.03 9.75 -1.23
C ARG A 61 -1.27 11.27 -1.35
N ARG A 62 -0.62 12.06 -0.51
CA ARG A 62 -0.74 13.53 -0.50
C ARG A 62 0.30 14.25 -1.34
N SER A 63 1.39 13.59 -1.75
CA SER A 63 2.48 14.24 -2.51
C SER A 63 2.05 14.65 -3.91
N SER A 64 1.08 13.94 -4.50
CA SER A 64 0.57 14.22 -5.83
C SER A 64 -0.97 14.29 -5.88
N PRO A 65 -1.57 15.20 -6.67
CA PRO A 65 -2.99 15.17 -6.98
C PRO A 65 -3.39 13.95 -7.84
N LEU A 66 -2.45 13.33 -8.56
CA LEU A 66 -2.70 12.13 -9.38
C LEU A 66 -3.23 10.95 -8.55
N PHE A 67 -2.92 10.89 -7.25
CA PHE A 67 -3.48 9.87 -6.34
C PHE A 67 -4.93 10.15 -5.90
N ARG A 68 -5.50 11.30 -6.27
CA ARG A 68 -6.76 11.83 -5.73
C ARG A 68 -7.63 12.46 -6.82
N LEU A 69 -7.62 11.86 -8.02
CA LEU A 69 -8.50 12.22 -9.12
C LEU A 69 -9.97 12.24 -8.65
N GLN A 70 -10.72 13.25 -9.07
CA GLN A 70 -12.04 13.58 -8.50
C GLN A 70 -13.22 13.14 -9.36
N SER A 71 -13.00 12.62 -10.56
CA SER A 71 -14.05 12.15 -11.46
C SER A 71 -13.70 10.81 -12.10
N LEU A 72 -14.73 10.12 -12.57
CA LEU A 72 -14.59 8.87 -13.32
C LEU A 72 -13.78 9.09 -14.61
N ASP A 73 -14.09 10.16 -15.35
CA ASP A 73 -13.45 10.46 -16.63
C ASP A 73 -11.93 10.65 -16.47
N GLU A 74 -11.51 11.39 -15.42
CA GLU A 74 -10.09 11.57 -15.10
C GLU A 74 -9.42 10.24 -14.74
N VAL A 75 -10.11 9.37 -13.97
CA VAL A 75 -9.60 8.04 -13.63
C VAL A 75 -9.43 7.18 -14.88
N GLN A 76 -10.43 7.15 -15.76
CA GLN A 76 -10.40 6.37 -16.99
C GLN A 76 -9.34 6.86 -17.98
N ALA A 77 -9.14 8.17 -18.07
CA ALA A 77 -8.16 8.75 -18.97
C ALA A 77 -6.71 8.57 -18.50
N ARG A 78 -6.47 8.54 -17.17
CA ARG A 78 -5.12 8.61 -16.60
C ARG A 78 -4.60 7.30 -16.03
N VAL A 79 -5.48 6.47 -15.47
CA VAL A 79 -5.08 5.29 -14.70
C VAL A 79 -5.06 4.06 -15.61
N GLY A 80 -3.91 3.40 -15.68
CA GLY A 80 -3.75 2.10 -16.32
C GLY A 80 -3.12 1.07 -15.39
N PHE A 81 -3.35 -0.20 -15.69
CA PHE A 81 -2.65 -1.31 -15.06
C PHE A 81 -1.84 -2.04 -16.13
N ALA A 82 -0.59 -2.37 -15.82
CA ALA A 82 0.25 -3.07 -16.78
C ALA A 82 -0.35 -4.47 -17.07
N PRO A 83 -0.43 -4.87 -18.35
CA PRO A 83 -0.75 -6.25 -18.68
C PRO A 83 0.40 -7.19 -18.25
N ASP A 84 0.10 -8.48 -18.12
CA ASP A 84 1.11 -9.54 -17.94
C ASP A 84 2.03 -9.38 -16.72
N THR A 85 1.52 -8.80 -15.63
CA THR A 85 2.25 -8.74 -14.35
C THR A 85 2.36 -10.13 -13.70
N PRO A 86 3.51 -10.48 -13.09
CA PRO A 86 3.66 -11.74 -12.35
C PRO A 86 2.55 -11.95 -11.30
N PRO A 87 2.13 -13.20 -11.03
CA PRO A 87 1.15 -13.48 -9.99
C PRO A 87 1.54 -12.86 -8.63
N GLY A 88 0.59 -12.17 -8.00
CA GLY A 88 0.82 -11.46 -6.74
C GLY A 88 1.49 -10.09 -6.89
N MET A 89 1.68 -9.59 -8.12
CA MET A 89 2.12 -8.22 -8.39
C MET A 89 0.99 -7.37 -8.99
N VAL A 90 0.90 -6.12 -8.55
CA VAL A 90 0.06 -5.09 -9.16
C VAL A 90 0.96 -3.94 -9.60
N VAL A 91 0.88 -3.55 -10.87
CA VAL A 91 1.59 -2.39 -11.42
C VAL A 91 0.55 -1.42 -11.96
N MET A 92 0.42 -0.27 -11.31
CA MET A 92 -0.48 0.81 -11.67
C MET A 92 0.32 1.99 -12.19
N VAL A 93 -0.10 2.57 -13.32
CA VAL A 93 0.48 3.78 -13.91
C VAL A 93 -0.59 4.87 -13.91
N ILE A 94 -0.25 6.05 -13.40
CA ILE A 94 -1.12 7.23 -13.45
C ILE A 94 -0.40 8.29 -14.27
N ARG A 95 -0.97 8.68 -15.41
CA ARG A 95 -0.36 9.64 -16.32
C ARG A 95 -0.85 11.06 -16.02
N ASP A 96 0.05 12.02 -16.12
CA ASP A 96 -0.32 13.43 -16.14
C ASP A 96 -0.32 14.00 -17.56
N GLY A 97 -0.99 15.15 -17.73
CA GLY A 97 -1.09 15.87 -18.99
C GLY A 97 -0.19 17.10 -19.08
N GLY A 98 -0.41 17.91 -20.11
CA GLY A 98 0.37 19.10 -20.41
C GLY A 98 1.76 18.83 -21.00
N ASN A 99 2.51 19.92 -21.20
CA ASN A 99 3.84 19.87 -21.81
C ASN A 99 4.83 19.24 -20.82
N GLY A 100 5.20 17.98 -21.07
CA GLY A 100 6.05 17.17 -20.19
C GLY A 100 5.30 16.04 -19.47
N GLY A 101 3.97 15.99 -19.59
CA GLY A 101 3.16 14.87 -19.12
C GLY A 101 3.25 13.66 -20.05
N ALA A 102 3.02 12.47 -19.50
CA ALA A 102 2.97 11.23 -20.28
C ALA A 102 1.71 11.10 -21.14
N GLU A 103 0.72 12.00 -20.97
CA GLU A 103 -0.49 12.09 -21.80
C GLU A 103 -0.78 13.55 -22.18
N PRO A 104 -0.07 14.14 -23.17
CA PRO A 104 -0.13 15.57 -23.48
C PRO A 104 -1.50 16.12 -23.86
N SER A 105 -2.45 15.24 -24.22
CA SER A 105 -3.83 15.60 -24.56
C SER A 105 -4.67 16.02 -23.35
N LEU A 106 -4.24 15.66 -22.14
CA LEU A 106 -4.92 16.00 -20.89
C LEU A 106 -4.37 17.29 -20.27
N ALA A 107 -5.14 17.87 -19.37
CA ALA A 107 -4.66 18.98 -18.54
C ALA A 107 -3.58 18.49 -17.56
N GLN A 108 -2.56 19.31 -17.33
CA GLN A 108 -1.58 19.08 -16.27
C GLN A 108 -2.24 19.24 -14.91
N LEU A 109 -1.99 18.30 -14.00
CA LEU A 109 -2.49 18.32 -12.62
C LEU A 109 -1.35 18.40 -11.61
N ASP A 110 -0.17 17.87 -11.93
CA ASP A 110 1.00 17.82 -11.08
C ASP A 110 2.18 18.57 -11.72
N ASP A 111 2.72 19.55 -10.99
CA ASP A 111 3.84 20.36 -11.46
C ASP A 111 5.20 19.65 -11.34
N HIS A 112 5.26 18.50 -10.66
CA HIS A 112 6.50 17.79 -10.32
C HIS A 112 6.67 16.48 -11.11
N HIS A 113 5.57 15.85 -11.54
CA HIS A 113 5.60 14.50 -12.10
C HIS A 113 4.75 14.40 -13.37
N GLY A 114 5.35 14.02 -14.50
CA GLY A 114 4.62 13.75 -15.74
C GLY A 114 3.83 12.43 -15.74
N ALA A 115 4.13 11.54 -14.79
CA ALA A 115 3.43 10.29 -14.51
C ALA A 115 3.89 9.72 -13.16
N ILE A 116 3.17 8.74 -12.63
CA ILE A 116 3.54 7.99 -11.43
C ILE A 116 3.32 6.50 -11.65
N VAL A 117 4.29 5.67 -11.28
CA VAL A 117 4.15 4.21 -11.26
C VAL A 117 4.15 3.69 -9.82
N VAL A 118 3.13 2.89 -9.50
CA VAL A 118 2.98 2.20 -8.22
C VAL A 118 3.12 0.70 -8.45
N ILE A 119 4.09 0.08 -7.76
CA ILE A 119 4.31 -1.37 -7.80
C ILE A 119 4.03 -1.94 -6.41
N ILE A 120 3.06 -2.84 -6.32
CA ILE A 120 2.77 -3.63 -5.12
C ILE A 120 3.15 -5.08 -5.41
N ASN A 121 4.19 -5.56 -4.75
CA ASN A 121 4.56 -6.97 -4.76
C ASN A 121 4.08 -7.64 -3.47
N ALA A 122 3.03 -8.45 -3.56
CA ALA A 122 2.47 -9.21 -2.45
C ALA A 122 3.05 -10.63 -2.33
N THR A 123 4.16 -10.91 -3.00
CA THR A 123 4.90 -12.18 -2.87
C THR A 123 6.02 -12.06 -1.85
N LYS A 124 6.59 -13.20 -1.45
CA LYS A 124 7.78 -13.25 -0.60
C LYS A 124 9.07 -13.02 -1.39
N GLU A 125 9.01 -13.13 -2.71
CA GLU A 125 10.17 -13.09 -3.57
C GLU A 125 10.42 -11.69 -4.10
N ARG A 126 11.70 -11.34 -4.25
CA ARG A 126 12.08 -10.12 -4.94
C ARG A 126 11.93 -10.34 -6.44
N THR A 127 10.94 -9.70 -7.03
CA THR A 127 10.70 -9.74 -8.47
C THR A 127 11.23 -8.48 -9.14
N ARG A 128 11.85 -8.61 -10.31
CA ARG A 128 12.25 -7.48 -11.15
C ARG A 128 11.12 -7.18 -12.12
N TYR A 129 10.68 -5.93 -12.18
CA TYR A 129 9.78 -5.45 -13.23
C TYR A 129 10.65 -4.83 -14.36
N PRO A 130 10.67 -5.43 -15.56
CA PRO A 130 11.64 -5.07 -16.62
C PRO A 130 11.41 -3.67 -17.22
N ASP A 131 10.18 -3.19 -17.24
CA ASP A 131 9.81 -1.89 -17.84
C ASP A 131 9.90 -0.70 -16.87
N ALA A 132 10.63 -0.87 -15.76
CA ALA A 132 10.92 0.18 -14.79
C ALA A 132 12.14 1.05 -15.17
N ASN A 133 12.79 0.79 -16.31
CA ASN A 133 13.98 1.55 -16.72
C ASN A 133 13.62 3.01 -17.05
N GLY A 134 14.42 3.95 -16.54
CA GLY A 134 14.17 5.39 -16.66
C GLY A 134 13.34 5.98 -15.53
N TRP A 135 12.72 5.15 -14.68
CA TRP A 135 11.94 5.68 -13.58
C TRP A 135 12.76 5.88 -12.28
N LEU A 136 12.60 7.01 -11.60
CA LEU A 136 13.30 7.33 -10.35
C LEU A 136 12.50 6.93 -9.12
N ALA A 137 13.16 6.36 -8.11
CA ALA A 137 12.46 6.05 -6.86
C ALA A 137 11.99 7.35 -6.18
N HIS A 138 10.68 7.46 -5.91
CA HIS A 138 10.13 8.57 -5.13
C HIS A 138 10.88 8.68 -3.81
N ALA A 139 11.23 9.91 -3.44
CA ALA A 139 12.03 10.20 -2.26
C ALA A 139 11.23 10.03 -0.96
N THR A 140 10.92 8.80 -0.59
CA THR A 140 10.43 8.44 0.75
C THR A 140 11.33 7.36 1.36
N GLY A 141 11.60 7.47 2.66
CA GLY A 141 12.67 6.73 3.34
C GLY A 141 12.40 5.24 3.61
N GLY A 142 11.28 4.67 3.17
CA GLY A 142 10.86 3.30 3.43
C GLY A 142 10.67 2.43 2.18
N GLY A 143 10.38 1.14 2.39
CA GLY A 143 10.45 0.07 1.37
C GLY A 143 9.45 0.13 0.21
N ALA A 144 8.54 1.12 0.18
CA ALA A 144 7.67 1.36 -0.97
C ALA A 144 8.43 2.19 -2.01
N LYS A 145 8.80 1.55 -3.13
CA LYS A 145 9.45 2.23 -4.24
C LYS A 145 8.39 2.63 -5.28
N MET A 146 7.96 3.88 -5.20
CA MET A 146 7.24 4.54 -6.30
C MET A 146 8.26 5.01 -7.33
N LEU A 147 7.88 5.07 -8.59
CA LEU A 147 8.78 5.29 -9.72
C LEU A 147 8.29 6.54 -10.50
N ASP A 148 9.14 7.56 -10.66
CA ASP A 148 8.92 8.86 -11.35
C ASP A 148 9.48 8.80 -12.79
N PRO A 149 8.88 9.41 -13.82
CA PRO A 149 9.37 9.31 -15.20
C PRO A 149 10.74 10.00 -15.39
N PRO A 150 11.46 9.69 -16.49
CA PRO A 150 12.71 10.39 -16.84
C PRO A 150 12.50 11.87 -17.15
#